data_AF-A0A523R9K8-F1
#
_entry.id   AF-A0A523R9K8-F1
#
_cell.length_a   1.000
_cell.length_b   1.000
_cell.length_c   1.000
_cell.angle_alpha   90.00
_cell.angle_beta   90.00
_cell.angle_gamma   90.00
#
_symmetry.space_group_name_H-M   'P 1'
#
loop_
_entity.id
_entity.type
_entity.pdbx_description
1 polymer ?
#
loop_
_entity_poly.entity_id
_entity_poly.type
_entity_poly.pdbx_seq_one_letter_code
_entity_poly.pdbx_strand_id
1 'polypeptide(L)'
;MKEIKKSSQLIFDVFDLFIKVPILDKAERETIFRAFSEKNPKIVFDIKTLVDYTETWEVKDLIQLLRIGIFKHFLNSELNESSNEITDGLINLIESGEYIPTTPETKRNIEDSDFYKSDEFSSKNSMYGRNTESRNVYAQNLSNEIKEERFTDFMLNQLYENAVSKNYSELVLIIDKLNKNEHLEEIERKIMAKYAFILNDSPKMAQINLEKAKKRIDNLKRAFGQY
;
A
#
# COMPACT_ATOMS: atom_id res chain seq x y z
N MET A 1 3.86 2.40 19.29
CA MET A 1 2.81 2.87 18.34
C MET A 1 3.27 4.04 17.46
N LYS A 2 3.91 5.10 18.00
CA LYS A 2 4.37 6.24 17.19
C LYS A 2 5.42 5.87 16.13
N GLU A 3 6.38 4.98 16.44
CA GLU A 3 7.39 4.52 15.47
C GLU A 3 6.78 3.73 14.31
N ILE A 4 5.85 2.81 14.58
CA ILE A 4 5.16 2.02 13.54
C ILE A 4 4.39 2.93 12.57
N LYS A 5 3.71 3.96 13.10
CA LYS A 5 3.00 4.93 12.26
C LYS A 5 3.96 5.70 11.36
N LYS A 6 5.12 6.08 11.89
CA LYS A 6 6.15 6.82 11.14
C LYS A 6 6.80 5.99 10.04
N SER A 7 7.18 4.74 10.33
CA SER A 7 7.72 3.82 9.32
C SER A 7 6.68 3.47 8.26
N SER A 8 5.41 3.29 8.65
CA SER A 8 4.33 3.07 7.69
C SER A 8 4.15 4.26 6.74
N GLN A 9 4.20 5.49 7.25
CA GLN A 9 4.08 6.70 6.42
C GLN A 9 5.24 6.78 5.40
N LEU A 10 6.47 6.51 5.84
CA LEU A 10 7.65 6.52 4.97
C LEU A 10 7.55 5.49 3.84
N ILE A 11 7.03 4.29 4.13
CA ILE A 11 6.79 3.26 3.12
C ILE A 11 5.76 3.77 2.09
N PHE A 12 4.66 4.35 2.54
CA PHE A 12 3.65 4.93 1.64
C PHE A 12 4.22 6.04 0.76
N ASP A 13 4.99 6.96 1.34
CA ASP A 13 5.62 8.07 0.60
C ASP A 13 6.61 7.55 -0.47
N VAL A 14 7.36 6.49 -0.16
CA VAL A 14 8.26 5.85 -1.13
C VAL A 14 7.45 5.17 -2.24
N PHE A 15 6.40 4.42 -1.91
CA PHE A 15 5.54 3.78 -2.92
C PHE A 15 4.86 4.80 -3.84
N ASP A 16 4.35 5.90 -3.30
CA ASP A 16 3.73 6.99 -4.08
C ASP A 16 4.74 7.71 -5.00
N LEU A 17 6.02 7.76 -4.61
CA LEU A 17 7.09 8.32 -5.44
C LEU A 17 7.36 7.47 -6.69
N PHE A 18 7.30 6.15 -6.55
CA PHE A 18 7.58 5.20 -7.63
C PHE A 18 6.34 4.85 -8.48
N ILE A 19 5.15 4.89 -7.87
CA ILE A 19 3.89 4.54 -8.52
C ILE A 19 2.93 5.72 -8.38
N LYS A 20 2.94 6.62 -9.37
CA LYS A 20 1.92 7.66 -9.46
C LYS A 20 0.63 7.03 -9.97
N VAL A 21 -0.29 6.72 -9.06
CA VAL A 21 -1.66 6.37 -9.43
C VAL A 21 -2.33 7.64 -9.97
N PRO A 22 -2.74 7.68 -11.25
CA PRO A 22 -3.40 8.85 -11.81
C PRO A 22 -4.78 9.06 -11.17
N ILE A 23 -5.19 10.32 -11.08
CA ILE A 23 -6.55 10.69 -10.71
C ILE A 23 -7.50 10.17 -11.80
N LEU A 24 -8.66 9.68 -11.40
CA LEU A 24 -9.66 9.12 -12.31
C LEU A 24 -10.10 10.14 -13.36
N ASP A 25 -10.05 9.72 -14.63
CA ASP A 25 -10.59 10.50 -15.73
C ASP A 25 -12.13 10.48 -15.72
N LYS A 26 -12.77 11.46 -16.38
CA LYS A 26 -14.23 11.60 -16.47
C LYS A 26 -14.90 10.31 -16.96
N ALA A 27 -14.30 9.66 -17.97
CA ALA A 27 -14.80 8.41 -18.53
C ALA A 27 -14.69 7.23 -17.55
N GLU A 28 -13.62 7.20 -16.73
CA GLU A 28 -13.42 6.15 -15.73
C GLU A 28 -14.42 6.31 -14.56
N ARG A 29 -14.69 7.54 -14.12
CA ARG A 29 -15.73 7.84 -13.12
C ARG A 29 -17.11 7.42 -13.63
N GLU A 30 -17.44 7.75 -14.88
CA GLU A 30 -18.69 7.33 -15.50
C GLU A 30 -18.83 5.80 -15.53
N THR A 31 -17.73 5.10 -15.85
CA THR A 31 -17.70 3.63 -15.88
C THR A 31 -17.97 3.02 -14.50
N ILE A 32 -17.44 3.62 -13.43
CA ILE A 32 -17.66 3.18 -12.04
C ILE A 32 -19.15 3.31 -11.67
N PHE A 33 -19.75 4.47 -11.96
CA PHE A 33 -21.17 4.71 -11.69
C PHE A 33 -22.08 3.78 -12.51
N ARG A 34 -21.75 3.55 -13.79
CA ARG A 34 -22.46 2.58 -14.65
C ARG A 34 -22.37 1.16 -14.09
N ALA A 35 -21.16 0.71 -13.73
CA ALA A 35 -20.96 -0.61 -13.15
C ALA A 35 -21.72 -0.79 -11.82
N PHE A 36 -21.90 0.28 -11.05
CA PHE A 36 -22.72 0.25 -9.85
C PHE A 36 -24.22 0.13 -10.16
N SER A 37 -24.72 0.90 -11.12
CA SER A 37 -26.13 0.85 -11.56
C SER A 37 -26.48 -0.51 -12.19
N GLU A 38 -25.59 -1.09 -13.00
CA GLU A 38 -25.77 -2.42 -13.59
C GLU A 38 -25.88 -3.53 -12.53
N LYS A 39 -25.09 -3.44 -11.47
CA LYS A 39 -25.16 -4.38 -10.34
C LYS A 39 -26.42 -4.19 -9.49
N ASN A 40 -27.01 -3.00 -9.50
CA ASN A 40 -28.15 -2.62 -8.66
C ASN A 40 -29.27 -2.00 -9.51
N PRO A 41 -30.00 -2.79 -10.32
CA PRO A 41 -30.97 -2.27 -11.29
C PRO A 41 -32.18 -1.56 -10.67
N LYS A 42 -32.39 -1.70 -9.35
CA LYS A 42 -33.44 -1.00 -8.61
C LYS A 42 -33.07 0.45 -8.25
N ILE A 43 -31.80 0.83 -8.42
CA ILE A 43 -31.26 2.11 -8.01
C ILE A 43 -31.01 2.93 -9.26
N VAL A 44 -31.78 4.00 -9.43
CA VAL A 44 -31.67 4.91 -10.56
C VAL A 44 -31.17 6.26 -10.05
N PHE A 45 -30.14 6.80 -10.69
CA PHE A 45 -29.58 8.12 -10.40
C PHE A 45 -28.93 8.69 -11.67
N ASP A 46 -28.79 10.01 -11.73
CA ASP A 46 -28.17 10.67 -12.88
C ASP A 46 -26.64 10.62 -12.79
N ILE A 47 -26.07 9.72 -13.60
CA ILE A 47 -24.62 9.50 -13.69
C ILE A 47 -23.89 10.76 -14.16
N LYS A 48 -24.45 11.50 -15.12
CA LYS A 48 -23.75 12.64 -15.73
C LYS A 48 -23.55 13.75 -14.72
N THR A 49 -24.62 14.06 -13.97
CA THR A 49 -24.60 15.08 -12.93
C THR A 49 -23.59 14.70 -11.84
N LEU A 50 -23.59 13.46 -11.34
CA LEU A 50 -22.65 13.03 -10.29
C LEU A 50 -21.17 13.05 -10.71
N VAL A 51 -20.89 12.78 -11.99
CA VAL A 51 -19.51 12.80 -12.51
C VAL A 51 -18.92 14.22 -12.49
N ASP A 52 -19.75 15.24 -12.64
CA ASP A 52 -19.34 16.64 -12.57
C ASP A 52 -19.10 17.11 -11.12
N TYR A 53 -19.85 16.59 -10.14
CA TYR A 53 -19.64 16.88 -8.70
C TYR A 53 -18.48 16.12 -8.04
N THR A 54 -17.92 15.12 -8.70
CA THR A 54 -16.90 14.22 -8.13
C THR A 54 -15.54 14.35 -8.81
N GLU A 55 -15.23 15.55 -9.31
CA GLU A 55 -13.92 15.85 -9.88
C GLU A 55 -12.83 15.65 -8.82
N THR A 56 -11.79 14.88 -9.15
CA THR A 56 -10.63 14.49 -8.30
C THR A 56 -10.85 13.39 -7.25
N TRP A 57 -12.02 12.77 -7.20
CA TRP A 57 -12.32 11.76 -6.19
C TRP A 57 -11.71 10.39 -6.51
N GLU A 58 -11.32 9.63 -5.50
CA GLU A 58 -10.85 8.25 -5.65
C GLU A 58 -12.03 7.27 -5.79
N VAL A 59 -11.76 6.07 -6.36
CA VAL A 59 -12.77 4.99 -6.51
C VAL A 59 -13.45 4.67 -5.17
N LYS A 60 -12.66 4.63 -4.09
CA LYS A 60 -13.14 4.33 -2.74
C LYS A 60 -14.16 5.37 -2.28
N ASP A 61 -13.89 6.65 -2.55
CA ASP A 61 -14.76 7.75 -2.14
C ASP A 61 -16.09 7.71 -2.91
N LEU A 62 -16.04 7.42 -4.23
CA LEU A 62 -17.24 7.26 -5.05
C LEU A 62 -18.14 6.12 -4.53
N ILE A 63 -17.54 4.96 -4.23
CA ILE A 63 -18.28 3.79 -3.70
C ILE A 63 -18.86 4.11 -2.31
N GLN A 64 -18.12 4.81 -1.46
CA GLN A 64 -18.55 5.14 -0.12
C GLN A 64 -19.68 6.17 -0.11
N LEU A 65 -19.60 7.20 -0.96
CA LEU A 65 -20.69 8.15 -1.19
C LEU A 65 -21.97 7.42 -1.60
N LEU A 66 -21.89 6.52 -2.59
CA LEU A 66 -23.04 5.74 -3.04
C LEU A 66 -23.64 4.91 -1.91
N ARG A 67 -22.80 4.21 -1.12
CA ARG A 67 -23.28 3.42 0.03
C ARG A 67 -24.00 4.27 1.06
N ILE A 68 -23.44 5.43 1.42
CA ILE A 68 -24.02 6.32 2.42
C ILE A 68 -25.31 6.94 1.89
N GLY A 69 -25.31 7.47 0.67
CA GLY A 69 -26.49 8.08 0.06
C GLY A 69 -27.64 7.11 -0.12
N ILE A 70 -27.35 5.89 -0.56
CA ILE A 70 -28.35 4.82 -0.70
C ILE A 70 -28.86 4.38 0.66
N PHE A 71 -27.99 4.21 1.66
CA PHE A 71 -28.40 3.85 3.00
C PHE A 71 -29.28 4.94 3.64
N LYS A 72 -28.90 6.21 3.50
CA LYS A 72 -29.69 7.36 3.96
C LYS A 72 -31.04 7.43 3.26
N HIS A 73 -31.08 7.16 1.95
CA HIS A 73 -32.33 7.03 1.21
C HIS A 73 -33.18 5.88 1.78
N PHE A 74 -32.64 4.67 1.96
CA PHE A 74 -33.39 3.56 2.55
C PHE A 74 -33.91 3.80 3.97
N LEU A 75 -33.22 4.61 4.78
CA LEU A 75 -33.66 4.98 6.12
C LEU A 75 -34.79 6.03 6.12
N ASN A 76 -34.82 6.90 5.12
CA ASN A 76 -35.76 8.01 5.03
C ASN A 76 -36.96 7.71 4.10
N SER A 77 -36.83 6.72 3.22
CA SER A 77 -37.84 6.35 2.23
C SER A 77 -38.90 5.42 2.81
N GLU A 78 -39.81 5.98 3.60
CA GLU A 78 -41.15 5.40 3.74
C GLU A 78 -42.07 5.75 2.56
N LEU A 79 -41.78 6.76 1.73
CA LEU A 79 -42.60 7.10 0.57
C LEU A 79 -41.78 7.78 -0.53
N ASN A 80 -41.56 7.09 -1.65
CA ASN A 80 -41.72 7.56 -3.04
C ASN A 80 -40.77 6.86 -4.02
N GLU A 81 -41.34 6.36 -5.11
CA GLU A 81 -40.68 5.64 -6.22
C GLU A 81 -40.11 6.62 -7.27
N SER A 82 -39.58 7.78 -6.87
CA SER A 82 -39.14 8.78 -7.85
C SER A 82 -37.62 8.70 -8.14
N SER A 83 -37.30 8.60 -9.43
CA SER A 83 -35.97 8.30 -9.98
C SER A 83 -34.87 9.34 -9.69
N ASN A 84 -35.18 10.46 -9.05
CA ASN A 84 -34.23 11.58 -8.85
C ASN A 84 -33.88 11.84 -7.37
N GLU A 85 -34.61 11.28 -6.42
CA GLU A 85 -34.37 11.52 -4.98
C GLU A 85 -32.98 11.05 -4.52
N ILE A 86 -32.48 9.97 -5.11
CA ILE A 86 -31.15 9.45 -4.80
C ILE A 86 -30.07 10.41 -5.32
N THR A 87 -30.26 10.97 -6.53
CA THR A 87 -29.34 11.97 -7.09
C THR A 87 -29.29 13.21 -6.21
N ASP A 88 -30.45 13.74 -5.82
CA ASP A 88 -30.53 14.93 -4.97
C ASP A 88 -29.98 14.65 -3.57
N GLY A 89 -30.24 13.46 -3.01
CA GLY A 89 -29.68 13.02 -1.74
C GLY A 89 -28.15 12.90 -1.76
N LEU A 90 -27.58 12.41 -2.87
CA LEU A 90 -26.13 12.33 -3.06
C LEU A 90 -25.52 13.72 -3.23
N ILE A 91 -26.12 14.61 -4.02
CA ILE A 91 -25.64 15.99 -4.18
C ILE A 91 -25.70 16.73 -2.83
N ASN A 92 -26.80 16.60 -2.09
CA ASN A 92 -26.93 17.19 -0.76
C ASN A 92 -25.84 16.73 0.20
N LEU A 93 -25.42 15.45 0.15
CA LEU A 93 -24.31 14.95 0.97
C LEU A 93 -22.97 15.60 0.62
N ILE A 94 -22.76 15.94 -0.66
CA ILE A 94 -21.57 16.63 -1.14
C ILE A 94 -21.61 18.11 -0.73
N GLU A 95 -22.70 18.80 -1.04
CA GLU A 95 -22.83 20.25 -0.82
C GLU A 95 -22.92 20.64 0.66
N SER A 96 -23.58 19.81 1.48
CA SER A 96 -23.64 20.02 2.94
C SER A 96 -22.30 19.80 3.64
N GLY A 97 -21.33 19.16 2.97
CA GLY A 97 -20.09 18.72 3.60
C GLY A 97 -20.26 17.56 4.58
N GLU A 98 -21.45 16.92 4.62
CA GLU A 98 -21.66 15.69 5.40
C GLU A 98 -20.76 14.54 4.90
N TYR A 99 -20.40 14.56 3.62
CA TYR A 99 -19.43 13.66 3.03
C TYR A 99 -18.23 14.42 2.47
N ILE A 100 -17.05 14.18 3.03
CA ILE A 100 -15.78 14.77 2.58
C ILE A 100 -14.91 13.65 1.98
N PRO A 101 -14.50 13.76 0.71
CA PRO A 101 -13.66 12.76 0.06
C PRO A 101 -12.25 12.75 0.66
N THR A 102 -11.59 11.59 0.55
CA THR A 102 -10.23 11.38 1.04
C THR A 102 -9.18 11.92 0.07
N THR A 103 -9.32 13.15 -0.41
CA THR A 103 -8.33 13.75 -1.31
C THR A 103 -7.01 14.00 -0.58
N PRO A 104 -5.86 14.05 -1.29
CA PRO A 104 -4.57 14.40 -0.69
C PRO A 104 -4.57 15.79 -0.03
N GLU A 105 -5.46 16.70 -0.44
CA GLU A 105 -5.66 17.99 0.24
C GLU A 105 -6.40 17.81 1.59
N THR A 106 -7.38 16.91 1.66
CA THR A 106 -8.07 16.56 2.92
C THR A 106 -7.16 15.82 3.90
N LYS A 107 -6.26 14.95 3.42
CA LYS A 107 -5.32 14.18 4.27
C LYS A 107 -4.37 15.09 5.04
N ARG A 108 -3.95 16.23 4.47
CA ARG A 108 -3.11 17.22 5.17
C ARG A 108 -3.87 17.92 6.31
N ASN A 109 -5.12 18.28 6.07
CA ASN A 109 -5.92 18.99 7.08
C ASN A 109 -6.36 18.11 8.27
N ILE A 110 -6.51 16.79 8.06
CA ILE A 110 -6.88 15.84 9.14
C ILE A 110 -5.68 15.50 10.03
N GLU A 111 -4.45 15.50 9.49
CA GLU A 111 -3.24 15.28 10.29
C GLU A 111 -2.81 16.53 11.08
N ASP A 112 -3.15 17.73 10.60
CA ASP A 112 -2.86 18.99 11.28
C ASP A 112 -3.93 19.39 12.34
N SER A 113 -5.12 18.77 12.35
CA SER A 113 -6.20 19.17 13.26
C SER A 113 -6.08 18.64 14.70
N ASP A 114 -5.15 17.73 14.97
CA ASP A 114 -4.93 17.19 16.33
C ASP A 114 -3.85 17.95 17.13
N PHE A 115 -3.27 19.03 16.58
CA PHE A 115 -2.30 19.86 17.30
C PHE A 115 -2.43 21.34 16.92
N TYR A 116 -2.75 22.17 17.92
CA TYR A 116 -2.83 23.64 17.97
C TYR A 116 -4.21 24.30 17.76
N LYS A 117 -4.73 24.78 18.90
CA LYS A 117 -5.57 25.98 18.97
C LYS A 117 -4.80 27.21 18.46
N SER A 118 -5.56 28.12 17.84
CA SER A 118 -5.37 29.58 17.72
C SER A 118 -4.06 30.10 17.12
N ASP A 119 -4.10 30.60 15.88
CA ASP A 119 -4.23 32.05 15.61
C ASP A 119 -4.02 32.37 14.11
N GLU A 120 -4.84 33.31 13.63
CA GLU A 120 -4.66 34.30 12.55
C GLU A 120 -3.94 33.96 11.21
N PHE A 121 -4.72 34.17 10.13
CA PHE A 121 -4.38 34.87 8.88
C PHE A 121 -2.88 35.15 8.56
N SER A 122 -2.37 34.57 7.46
CA SER A 122 -1.89 35.38 6.30
C SER A 122 -1.31 34.54 5.14
N SER A 123 -1.57 35.05 3.94
CA SER A 123 -1.07 34.70 2.62
C SER A 123 0.47 34.69 2.48
N LYS A 124 1.03 33.77 1.66
CA LYS A 124 1.88 34.11 0.48
C LYS A 124 2.43 32.91 -0.30
N ASN A 125 2.39 33.06 -1.63
CA ASN A 125 3.10 32.32 -2.67
C ASN A 125 4.64 32.33 -2.52
N SER A 126 5.32 31.24 -2.92
CA SER A 126 6.57 31.18 -3.73
C SER A 126 6.95 29.70 -3.94
N MET A 127 7.00 29.11 -5.14
CA MET A 127 7.93 29.22 -6.30
C MET A 127 9.37 28.74 -6.03
N TYR A 128 9.65 27.51 -6.53
CA TYR A 128 10.89 26.83 -6.96
C TYR A 128 12.28 27.21 -6.38
N GLY A 129 13.01 26.17 -5.92
CA GLY A 129 14.48 26.14 -5.84
C GLY A 129 15.01 24.73 -5.54
N ARG A 130 15.54 24.03 -6.54
CA ARG A 130 15.98 22.61 -6.50
C ARG A 130 17.52 22.56 -6.45
N ASN A 131 18.10 22.23 -5.29
CA ASN A 131 19.55 21.98 -5.13
C ASN A 131 19.85 20.47 -5.27
N THR A 132 20.69 20.12 -6.25
CA THR A 132 20.97 18.74 -6.69
C THR A 132 22.18 18.08 -6.01
N GLU A 133 22.95 18.79 -5.20
CA GLU A 133 24.17 18.24 -4.56
C GLU A 133 23.88 17.44 -3.27
N SER A 134 22.78 17.73 -2.55
CA SER A 134 22.37 16.97 -1.35
C SER A 134 21.81 15.56 -1.64
N ARG A 135 21.47 15.24 -2.90
CA ARG A 135 20.82 13.96 -3.25
C ARG A 135 21.74 12.76 -3.13
N ASN A 136 23.05 12.92 -3.38
CA ASN A 136 23.97 11.79 -3.44
C ASN A 136 24.35 11.26 -2.04
N VAL A 137 24.50 12.17 -1.08
CA VAL A 137 24.73 11.81 0.34
C VAL A 137 23.48 11.20 0.97
N TYR A 138 22.30 11.72 0.63
CA TYR A 138 21.02 11.16 1.09
C TYR A 138 20.79 9.75 0.52
N ALA A 139 21.11 9.51 -0.75
CA ALA A 139 20.95 8.19 -1.37
C ALA A 139 21.87 7.12 -0.76
N GLN A 140 23.12 7.47 -0.40
CA GLN A 140 24.00 6.53 0.30
C GLN A 140 23.55 6.25 1.73
N ASN A 141 23.09 7.27 2.46
CA ASN A 141 22.57 7.07 3.82
C ASN A 141 21.26 6.27 3.82
N LEU A 142 20.35 6.53 2.87
CA LEU A 142 19.10 5.77 2.71
C LEU A 142 19.36 4.30 2.32
N SER A 143 20.37 4.03 1.49
CA SER A 143 20.78 2.66 1.14
C SER A 143 21.33 1.89 2.34
N ASN A 144 21.96 2.59 3.29
CA ASN A 144 22.46 2.00 4.53
C ASN A 144 21.31 1.78 5.54
N GLU A 145 20.37 2.73 5.64
CA GLU A 145 19.16 2.58 6.49
C GLU A 145 18.23 1.44 6.02
N ILE A 146 18.03 1.28 4.70
CA ILE A 146 17.23 0.15 4.14
C ILE A 146 17.91 -1.20 4.39
N LYS A 147 19.25 -1.25 4.42
CA LYS A 147 19.98 -2.46 4.82
C LYS A 147 19.90 -2.74 6.32
N GLU A 148 19.61 -1.73 7.13
CA GLU A 148 19.51 -1.83 8.59
C GLU A 148 18.10 -2.18 9.09
N GLU A 149 17.05 -2.03 8.28
CA GLU A 149 15.71 -2.59 8.55
C GLU A 149 15.72 -4.11 8.40
N ARG A 150 16.33 -4.78 9.38
CA ARG A 150 16.37 -6.23 9.49
C ARG A 150 14.96 -6.78 9.59
N PHE A 151 14.69 -7.86 8.85
CA PHE A 151 13.55 -8.73 9.14
C PHE A 151 13.52 -9.02 10.64
N THR A 152 12.34 -8.99 11.26
CA THR A 152 12.22 -9.49 12.64
C THR A 152 12.78 -10.92 12.69
N ASP A 153 13.50 -11.28 13.76
CA ASP A 153 14.13 -12.60 13.87
C ASP A 153 13.14 -13.75 13.64
N PHE A 154 11.88 -13.54 14.05
CA PHE A 154 10.79 -14.47 13.78
C PHE A 154 10.51 -14.63 12.28
N MET A 155 10.29 -13.53 11.54
CA MET A 155 10.05 -13.57 10.09
C MET A 155 11.24 -14.13 9.33
N LEU A 156 12.46 -13.73 9.71
CA LEU A 156 13.69 -14.23 9.08
C LEU A 156 13.77 -15.76 9.21
N ASN A 157 13.50 -16.28 10.41
CA ASN A 157 13.45 -17.73 10.64
C ASN A 157 12.40 -18.42 9.76
N GLN A 158 11.19 -17.86 9.65
CA GLN A 158 10.14 -18.41 8.79
C GLN A 158 10.52 -18.42 7.30
N LEU A 159 11.21 -17.37 6.84
CA LEU A 159 11.71 -17.28 5.46
C LEU A 159 12.79 -18.33 5.18
N TYR A 160 13.74 -18.51 6.10
CA TYR A 160 14.74 -19.57 5.98
C TYR A 160 14.10 -20.96 6.02
N GLU A 161 13.10 -21.20 6.88
CA GLU A 161 12.35 -22.45 6.92
C GLU A 161 11.64 -22.71 5.56
N ASN A 162 11.00 -21.70 4.97
CA ASN A 162 10.39 -21.83 3.64
C ASN A 162 11.42 -22.17 2.54
N ALA A 163 12.57 -21.49 2.58
CA ALA A 163 13.64 -21.66 1.61
C ALA A 163 14.25 -23.07 1.68
N VAL A 164 14.52 -23.56 2.89
CA VAL A 164 15.00 -24.93 3.13
C VAL A 164 14.00 -25.97 2.61
N SER A 165 12.71 -25.76 2.87
CA SER A 165 11.68 -26.71 2.44
C SER A 165 11.60 -26.90 0.92
N LYS A 166 11.99 -25.89 0.13
CA LYS A 166 11.85 -25.91 -1.33
C LYS A 166 13.16 -26.14 -2.08
N ASN A 167 14.26 -25.52 -1.64
CA ASN A 167 15.51 -25.45 -2.42
C ASN A 167 16.77 -25.54 -1.53
N TYR A 168 16.77 -26.36 -0.47
CA TYR A 168 17.92 -26.45 0.45
C TYR A 168 19.27 -26.73 -0.25
N SER A 169 19.35 -27.80 -1.03
CA SER A 169 20.61 -28.26 -1.63
C SER A 169 21.18 -27.22 -2.61
N GLU A 170 20.32 -26.59 -3.40
CA GLU A 170 20.70 -25.56 -4.35
C GLU A 170 21.18 -24.29 -3.64
N LEU A 171 20.50 -23.87 -2.57
CA LEU A 171 20.89 -22.69 -1.80
C LEU A 171 22.24 -22.86 -1.10
N VAL A 172 22.55 -24.05 -0.59
CA VAL A 172 23.88 -24.35 -0.01
C VAL A 172 24.97 -24.21 -1.06
N LEU A 173 24.78 -24.78 -2.26
CA LEU A 173 25.74 -24.67 -3.35
C LEU A 173 25.94 -23.22 -3.79
N ILE A 174 24.86 -22.45 -3.90
CA ILE A 174 24.94 -21.04 -4.31
C ILE A 174 25.67 -20.22 -3.24
N ILE A 175 25.42 -20.45 -1.95
CA ILE A 175 26.12 -19.75 -0.86
C ILE A 175 27.60 -20.12 -0.82
N ASP A 176 27.96 -21.38 -1.07
CA ASP A 176 29.35 -21.80 -1.18
C ASP A 176 30.07 -21.12 -2.37
N LYS A 177 29.41 -21.00 -3.52
CA LYS A 177 29.91 -20.24 -4.68
C LYS A 177 30.10 -18.76 -4.35
N LEU A 178 29.13 -18.14 -3.67
CA LEU A 178 29.22 -16.76 -3.20
C LEU A 178 30.39 -16.56 -2.24
N ASN A 179 30.63 -17.51 -1.32
CA ASN A 179 31.74 -17.45 -0.38
C ASN A 179 33.11 -17.59 -1.06
N LYS A 180 33.17 -18.27 -2.21
CA LYS A 180 34.38 -18.41 -3.05
C LYS A 180 34.54 -17.29 -4.09
N ASN A 181 33.64 -16.31 -4.13
CA ASN A 181 33.57 -15.26 -5.16
C ASN A 181 33.46 -15.82 -6.60
N GLU A 182 32.81 -16.97 -6.77
CA GLU A 182 32.55 -17.55 -8.09
C GLU A 182 31.33 -16.88 -8.76
N HIS A 183 31.32 -16.87 -10.10
CA HIS A 183 30.18 -16.37 -10.85
C HIS A 183 29.00 -17.35 -10.80
N LEU A 184 27.83 -16.82 -10.42
CA LEU A 184 26.58 -17.58 -10.42
C LEU A 184 26.04 -17.74 -11.85
N GLU A 185 25.57 -18.93 -12.17
CA GLU A 185 24.89 -19.25 -13.42
C GLU A 185 23.49 -18.60 -13.48
N GLU A 186 22.89 -18.52 -14.68
CA GLU A 186 21.59 -17.85 -14.83
C GLU A 186 20.47 -18.48 -13.99
N ILE A 187 20.47 -19.80 -13.86
CA ILE A 187 19.51 -20.54 -13.04
C ILE A 187 19.74 -20.23 -11.55
N GLU A 188 20.99 -20.20 -11.12
CA GLU A 188 21.38 -19.88 -9.75
C GLU A 188 21.01 -18.44 -9.37
N ARG A 189 21.17 -17.50 -10.31
CA ARG A 189 20.71 -16.11 -10.15
C ARG A 189 19.19 -16.03 -10.04
N LYS A 190 18.44 -16.83 -10.80
CA LYS A 190 16.96 -16.89 -10.69
C LYS A 190 16.52 -17.43 -9.32
N ILE A 191 17.19 -18.48 -8.83
CA ILE A 191 16.94 -19.01 -7.48
C ILE A 191 17.28 -17.97 -6.42
N MET A 192 18.42 -17.28 -6.56
CA MET A 192 18.83 -16.26 -5.61
C MET A 192 17.93 -15.02 -5.63
N ALA A 193 17.40 -14.62 -6.78
CA ALA A 193 16.43 -13.54 -6.87
C ALA A 193 15.13 -13.86 -6.09
N LYS A 194 14.70 -15.13 -6.09
CA LYS A 194 13.55 -15.59 -5.32
C LYS A 194 13.80 -15.59 -3.82
N TYR A 195 15.05 -15.81 -3.40
CA TYR A 195 15.47 -15.84 -2.00
C TYR A 195 16.44 -14.70 -1.67
N ALA A 196 16.16 -13.50 -2.18
CA ALA A 196 17.08 -12.36 -2.11
C ALA A 196 17.46 -11.94 -0.67
N PHE A 197 16.60 -12.23 0.32
CA PHE A 197 16.87 -11.95 1.73
C PHE A 197 18.14 -12.64 2.25
N ILE A 198 18.57 -13.74 1.63
CA ILE A 198 19.81 -14.46 1.98
C ILE A 198 21.05 -13.60 1.74
N LEU A 199 20.97 -12.65 0.79
CA LEU A 199 22.07 -11.74 0.46
C LEU A 199 22.22 -10.58 1.45
N ASN A 200 21.27 -10.39 2.37
CA ASN A 200 21.36 -9.37 3.41
C ASN A 200 22.39 -9.75 4.49
N ASP A 201 22.64 -11.06 4.66
CA ASP A 201 23.62 -11.60 5.59
C ASP A 201 24.92 -11.96 4.87
N SER A 202 26.04 -12.01 5.61
CA SER A 202 27.27 -12.60 5.07
C SER A 202 27.05 -14.08 4.69
N PRO A 203 27.75 -14.63 3.68
CA PRO A 203 27.58 -16.02 3.26
C PRO A 203 27.68 -17.03 4.40
N LYS A 204 28.59 -16.80 5.36
CA LYS A 204 28.73 -17.63 6.57
C LYS A 204 27.50 -17.58 7.48
N MET A 205 26.92 -16.40 7.68
CA MET A 205 25.71 -16.24 8.49
C MET A 205 24.49 -16.84 7.81
N ALA A 206 24.36 -16.65 6.49
CA ALA A 206 23.33 -17.29 5.69
C ALA A 206 23.38 -18.83 5.77
N GLN A 207 24.58 -19.41 5.74
CA GLN A 207 24.79 -20.85 5.90
C GLN A 207 24.36 -21.33 7.29
N ILE A 208 24.75 -20.62 8.35
CA ILE A 208 24.32 -20.94 9.73
C ILE A 208 22.80 -20.88 9.87
N ASN A 209 22.16 -19.86 9.30
CA ASN A 209 20.71 -19.68 9.38
C ASN A 209 19.95 -20.78 8.61
N LEU A 210 20.44 -21.19 7.43
CA LEU A 210 19.90 -22.34 6.69
C LEU A 210 20.04 -23.65 7.47
N GLU A 211 21.18 -23.91 8.09
CA GLU A 211 21.38 -25.13 8.89
C GLU A 211 20.46 -25.17 10.12
N LYS A 212 20.29 -24.04 10.81
CA LYS A 212 19.35 -23.93 11.94
C LYS A 212 17.92 -24.20 11.49
N ALA A 213 17.49 -23.59 10.38
CA ALA A 213 16.16 -23.80 9.82
C ALA A 213 15.94 -25.26 9.39
N LYS A 214 16.95 -25.89 8.77
CA LYS A 214 16.90 -27.32 8.44
C LYS A 214 16.74 -28.22 9.65
N LYS A 215 17.55 -28.01 10.71
CA LYS A 215 17.42 -28.78 11.96
C LYS A 215 16.03 -28.64 12.57
N ARG A 216 15.42 -27.46 12.51
CA ARG A 216 14.04 -27.24 12.98
C ARG A 216 13.02 -28.01 12.15
N ILE A 217 13.11 -27.94 10.82
CA ILE A 217 12.22 -28.68 9.91
C ILE A 217 12.37 -30.19 10.12
N ASP A 218 13.59 -30.70 10.24
CA ASP A 218 13.84 -32.13 10.46
C ASP A 218 13.28 -32.58 11.82
N ASN A 219 13.40 -31.75 12.86
CA ASN A 219 12.78 -32.02 14.16
C ASN A 219 11.25 -32.00 14.09
N LEU A 220 10.65 -31.06 13.34
CA LEU A 220 9.21 -31.01 13.11
C LEU A 220 8.73 -32.25 12.35
N LYS A 221 9.40 -32.61 11.25
CA LYS A 221 9.08 -33.83 10.48
C LYS A 221 9.13 -35.08 11.36
N ARG A 222 10.15 -35.18 12.21
CA ARG A 222 10.30 -36.28 13.18
C ARG A 222 9.21 -36.28 14.25
N ALA A 223 8.79 -35.12 14.73
CA ALA A 223 7.73 -34.98 15.74
C ALA A 223 6.32 -35.26 15.16
N PHE A 224 6.10 -34.94 13.89
CA PHE A 224 4.82 -35.11 13.19
C PHE A 224 4.74 -36.38 12.31
N GLY A 225 5.77 -37.25 12.37
CA GLY A 225 5.74 -38.60 11.78
C GLY A 225 5.78 -38.66 10.25
N GLN A 226 6.16 -37.58 9.56
CA GLN A 226 6.31 -37.60 8.10
C GLN A 226 7.76 -37.90 7.73
N TYR A 227 8.01 -39.18 7.40
CA TYR A 227 9.20 -39.63 6.67
C TYR A 227 9.02 -39.40 5.17
#